data_AF-A0A7Y2EAE0-F1
#
_entry.id   AF-A0A7Y2EAE0-F1
#
_cell.length_a   1.000
_cell.length_b   1.000
_cell.length_c   1.000
_cell.angle_alpha   90.00
_cell.angle_beta   90.00
_cell.angle_gamma   90.00
#
_symmetry.space_group_name_H-M   'P 1'
#
loop_
_entity.id
_entity.type
_entity.pdbx_description
1 polymer ?
#
loop_
_entity_poly.entity_id
_entity_poly.type
_entity_poly.pdbx_seq_one_letter_code
_entity_poly.pdbx_strand_id
1 'polypeptide(L)'
;MAENYDVVAVGSGFVTTFFLHRYLEKAPRNARVLILERGARVPHADRVLNRGTLGEEEDNSYLNESAGEKPWIFSFGLGGTSQSWEASTPRMLPSDFRLQTIYGVGADWPISYNDLEESYCDAEDIMGVAGPSEDSPFPRSRPYPQRPHTFSLPDQTLKEALPNHFFAAPSARPTESLSDRAKCCNSSVCTLCPVDAKFTILNGMQSVLKDPRVRVRTGAEVTRIQVQNGVATGATYRTSSGETTANGDTVVLGANAIFNPFLLLKSGLDYGPVGEGLIEQYSSTFLLQLEDMDNFQGSTATTGHGYSLHDGPRRSEFAAGLIETSNRPEVQPVRGRWLQFLRMKVIFEDLRDVKNSVSVSSSDPDKPQVVFEGRSNYTQRAIDATPLRISNVIGALPVERMRRVHYAHQTESNNLGTTVMGTDPASSVVDEGSVHHQIRNLVVLGGSTFPTAAPANPTLTISALALFAAEKMFG
;
A
#
# COMPACT_ATOMS: atom_id res chain seq x y z
N MET A 1 32.97 -11.21 -18.14
CA MET A 1 33.00 -10.67 -16.76
C MET A 1 31.57 -10.47 -16.32
N ALA A 2 31.19 -10.90 -15.11
CA ALA A 2 29.87 -10.61 -14.57
C ALA A 2 29.70 -9.08 -14.48
N GLU A 3 28.58 -8.54 -14.94
CA GLU A 3 28.31 -7.11 -14.82
C GLU A 3 28.11 -6.75 -13.34
N ASN A 4 28.92 -5.83 -12.82
CA ASN A 4 28.72 -5.25 -11.49
C ASN A 4 27.84 -4.01 -11.56
N TYR A 5 26.93 -3.87 -10.61
CA TYR A 5 25.99 -2.77 -10.48
C TYR A 5 26.19 -2.04 -9.14
N ASP A 6 25.98 -0.73 -9.08
CA ASP A 6 25.98 -0.01 -7.80
C ASP A 6 24.75 -0.44 -6.96
N VAL A 7 23.61 -0.67 -7.63
CA VAL A 7 22.37 -1.13 -6.99
C VAL A 7 21.74 -2.28 -7.79
N VAL A 8 21.43 -3.38 -7.10
CA VAL A 8 20.55 -4.45 -7.60
C VAL A 8 19.24 -4.42 -6.81
N ALA A 9 18.15 -4.04 -7.48
CA ALA A 9 16.83 -3.95 -6.87
C ALA A 9 15.91 -5.10 -7.33
N VAL A 10 15.17 -5.66 -6.39
CA VAL A 10 14.25 -6.79 -6.58
C VAL A 10 12.81 -6.30 -6.54
N GLY A 11 12.08 -6.49 -7.63
CA GLY A 11 10.73 -5.98 -7.83
C GLY A 11 10.74 -4.54 -8.34
N SER A 12 9.74 -4.20 -9.16
CA SER A 12 9.65 -2.90 -9.85
C SER A 12 8.47 -2.03 -9.41
N GLY A 13 7.88 -2.34 -8.26
CA GLY A 13 6.72 -1.64 -7.72
C GLY A 13 7.03 -0.25 -7.13
N PHE A 14 6.09 0.26 -6.33
CA PHE A 14 6.18 1.55 -5.65
C PHE A 14 7.51 1.73 -4.93
N VAL A 15 7.82 0.84 -3.99
CA VAL A 15 8.95 1.09 -3.10
C VAL A 15 10.31 1.11 -3.81
N THR A 16 10.55 0.20 -4.75
CA THR A 16 11.79 0.21 -5.53
C THR A 16 11.92 1.48 -6.35
N THR A 17 10.87 1.88 -7.05
CA THR A 17 10.95 3.03 -7.96
C THR A 17 11.02 4.36 -7.23
N PHE A 18 10.36 4.50 -6.07
CA PHE A 18 10.50 5.69 -5.22
C PHE A 18 11.88 5.76 -4.55
N PHE A 19 12.40 4.64 -4.05
CA PHE A 19 13.78 4.58 -3.53
C PHE A 19 14.79 5.01 -4.60
N LEU A 20 14.67 4.44 -5.81
CA LEU A 20 15.55 4.77 -6.92
C LEU A 20 15.37 6.20 -7.41
N HIS A 21 14.17 6.77 -7.36
CA HIS A 21 13.95 8.17 -7.68
C HIS A 21 14.85 9.08 -6.84
N ARG A 22 14.82 8.91 -5.52
CA ARG A 22 15.68 9.68 -4.60
C ARG A 22 17.16 9.35 -4.76
N TYR A 23 17.53 8.07 -4.89
CA TYR A 23 18.92 7.68 -5.14
C TYR A 23 19.51 8.35 -6.39
N LEU A 24 18.76 8.35 -7.50
CA LEU A 24 19.22 8.86 -8.79
C LEU A 24 19.47 10.38 -8.82
N GLU A 25 18.88 11.15 -7.91
CA GLU A 25 19.14 12.59 -7.75
C GLU A 25 20.59 12.86 -7.32
N LYS A 26 21.14 11.97 -6.49
CA LYS A 26 22.49 12.09 -5.91
C LYS A 26 23.51 11.15 -6.57
N ALA A 27 23.05 10.08 -7.23
CA ALA A 27 23.93 9.07 -7.81
C ALA A 27 24.85 9.64 -8.90
N PRO A 28 26.09 9.14 -9.02
CA PRO A 28 27.00 9.50 -10.11
C PRO A 28 26.36 9.31 -11.49
N ARG A 29 26.80 10.11 -12.48
CA ARG A 29 26.29 10.01 -13.87
C ARG A 29 26.57 8.66 -14.52
N ASN A 30 27.59 7.95 -14.06
CA ASN A 30 27.99 6.63 -14.52
C ASN A 30 27.49 5.48 -13.62
N ALA A 31 26.63 5.78 -12.63
CA ALA A 31 26.04 4.74 -11.80
C ALA A 31 25.26 3.73 -12.67
N ARG A 32 25.18 2.50 -12.18
CA ARG A 32 24.58 1.35 -12.83
C ARG A 32 23.58 0.72 -11.87
N VAL A 33 22.32 0.75 -12.25
CA VAL A 33 21.22 0.16 -11.49
C VAL A 33 20.62 -0.98 -12.30
N LEU A 34 20.36 -2.11 -11.66
CA LEU A 34 19.59 -3.21 -12.22
C LEU A 34 18.31 -3.41 -11.42
N ILE A 35 17.16 -3.38 -12.09
CA ILE A 35 15.87 -3.80 -11.53
C ILE A 35 15.55 -5.19 -12.09
N LEU A 36 15.36 -6.17 -11.22
CA LEU A 36 14.92 -7.52 -11.55
C LEU A 36 13.43 -7.64 -11.26
N GLU A 37 12.63 -7.92 -12.29
CA GLU A 37 11.18 -8.09 -12.19
C GLU A 37 10.77 -9.48 -12.67
N ARG A 38 10.00 -10.20 -11.85
CA ARG A 38 9.54 -11.57 -12.13
C ARG A 38 8.68 -11.62 -13.37
N GLY A 39 7.68 -10.75 -13.46
CA GLY A 39 6.73 -10.77 -14.58
C GLY A 39 7.13 -9.90 -15.76
N ALA A 40 6.26 -9.89 -16.76
CA ALA A 40 6.44 -9.16 -18.00
C ALA A 40 5.94 -7.70 -17.92
N ARG A 41 6.34 -6.90 -18.91
CA ARG A 41 5.67 -5.63 -19.19
C ARG A 41 4.45 -5.90 -20.06
N VAL A 42 3.26 -5.53 -19.57
CA VAL A 42 2.03 -5.55 -20.36
C VAL A 42 1.60 -4.10 -20.63
N PRO A 43 1.59 -3.63 -21.89
CA PRO A 43 1.15 -2.28 -22.22
C PRO A 43 -0.27 -1.98 -21.74
N HIS A 44 -0.52 -0.75 -21.31
CA HIS A 44 -1.83 -0.30 -20.84
C HIS A 44 -2.94 -0.52 -21.89
N ALA A 45 -2.67 -0.16 -23.15
CA ALA A 45 -3.62 -0.34 -24.25
C ALA A 45 -4.05 -1.81 -24.42
N ASP A 46 -3.11 -2.75 -24.32
CA ASP A 46 -3.40 -4.18 -24.44
C ASP A 46 -4.27 -4.68 -23.28
N ARG A 47 -4.03 -4.17 -22.06
CA ARG A 47 -4.87 -4.49 -20.90
C ARG A 47 -6.30 -3.99 -21.07
N VAL A 48 -6.46 -2.76 -21.57
CA VAL A 48 -7.78 -2.17 -21.84
C VAL A 48 -8.54 -2.97 -22.91
N LEU A 49 -7.88 -3.33 -24.00
CA LEU A 49 -8.50 -4.10 -25.10
C LEU A 49 -8.93 -5.50 -24.65
N ASN A 50 -8.10 -6.18 -23.87
CA ASN A 50 -8.36 -7.55 -23.44
C ASN A 50 -9.20 -7.64 -22.15
N ARG A 51 -9.59 -6.50 -21.55
CA ARG A 51 -10.25 -6.42 -20.24
C ARG A 51 -9.54 -7.23 -19.14
N GLY A 52 -8.23 -7.43 -19.30
CA GLY A 52 -7.42 -8.26 -18.43
C GLY A 52 -6.82 -7.46 -17.28
N THR A 53 -6.98 -7.97 -16.06
CA THR A 53 -5.96 -7.77 -15.03
C THR A 53 -4.70 -8.51 -15.46
N LEU A 54 -3.54 -8.16 -14.88
CA LEU A 54 -2.29 -8.85 -15.18
C LEU A 54 -2.46 -10.35 -14.89
N GLY A 55 -1.76 -11.18 -15.69
CA GLY A 55 -1.98 -12.61 -15.93
C GLY A 55 -2.42 -13.51 -14.76
N GLU A 56 -3.11 -14.58 -15.15
CA GLU A 56 -3.65 -15.72 -14.37
C GLU A 56 -2.63 -16.46 -13.46
N GLU A 57 -1.40 -15.99 -13.31
CA GLU A 57 -0.33 -16.63 -12.51
C GLU A 57 -0.44 -16.36 -10.99
N GLU A 58 -1.36 -15.51 -10.55
CA GLU A 58 -1.44 -15.06 -9.14
C GLU A 58 -1.90 -16.19 -8.19
N ASP A 59 -2.79 -17.09 -8.64
CA ASP A 59 -3.43 -18.13 -7.80
C ASP A 59 -2.52 -19.29 -7.34
N ASN A 60 -1.34 -19.48 -7.95
CA ASN A 60 -0.40 -20.57 -7.58
C ASN A 60 0.98 -20.06 -7.14
N SER A 61 1.06 -18.77 -6.80
CA SER A 61 2.33 -18.12 -6.48
C SER A 61 2.77 -18.27 -5.02
N TYR A 62 1.89 -18.78 -4.17
CA TYR A 62 2.10 -19.07 -2.75
C TYR A 62 1.25 -20.28 -2.34
N LEU A 63 1.61 -20.94 -1.25
CA LEU A 63 0.78 -21.95 -0.60
C LEU A 63 0.01 -21.30 0.54
N ASN A 64 -1.32 -21.39 0.49
CA ASN A 64 -2.19 -20.87 1.54
C ASN A 64 -2.53 -21.98 2.54
N GLU A 65 -1.99 -21.90 3.74
CA GLU A 65 -2.28 -22.82 4.85
C GLU A 65 -3.10 -22.14 5.97
N SER A 66 -3.79 -21.06 5.62
CA SER A 66 -4.68 -20.36 6.54
C SER A 66 -5.88 -21.23 6.92
N ALA A 67 -6.47 -20.98 8.09
CA ALA A 67 -7.66 -21.69 8.56
C ALA A 67 -8.92 -21.50 7.68
N GLY A 68 -8.85 -20.67 6.63
CA GLY A 68 -9.87 -20.52 5.60
C GLY A 68 -9.28 -20.00 4.28
N GLU A 69 -10.08 -20.03 3.22
CA GLU A 69 -9.66 -19.54 1.90
C GLU A 69 -9.54 -18.01 1.90
N LYS A 70 -8.29 -17.53 1.98
CA LYS A 70 -7.95 -16.10 1.95
C LYS A 70 -7.03 -15.79 0.77
N PRO A 71 -7.54 -15.28 -0.36
CA PRO A 71 -6.68 -14.83 -1.44
C PRO A 71 -6.03 -13.48 -1.09
N TRP A 72 -4.75 -13.36 -1.41
CA TRP A 72 -4.02 -12.10 -1.45
C TRP A 72 -3.81 -11.67 -2.90
N ILE A 73 -4.15 -10.42 -3.20
CA ILE A 73 -4.10 -9.89 -4.56
C ILE A 73 -2.86 -9.02 -4.70
N PHE A 74 -1.94 -9.42 -5.57
CA PHE A 74 -0.75 -8.65 -5.93
C PHE A 74 -0.30 -9.06 -7.32
N SER A 75 0.42 -8.18 -8.01
CA SER A 75 0.84 -8.47 -9.38
C SER A 75 2.36 -8.56 -9.55
N PHE A 76 2.80 -9.54 -10.34
CA PHE A 76 4.19 -9.71 -10.77
C PHE A 76 4.55 -8.92 -12.03
N GLY A 77 3.61 -8.22 -12.67
CA GLY A 77 3.94 -7.41 -13.87
C GLY A 77 4.85 -6.22 -13.55
N LEU A 78 5.58 -5.71 -14.54
CA LEU A 78 6.36 -4.47 -14.39
C LEU A 78 5.52 -3.34 -13.79
N GLY A 79 5.96 -2.74 -12.68
CA GLY A 79 5.21 -1.75 -11.91
C GLY A 79 4.33 -2.33 -10.79
N GLY A 80 4.24 -3.65 -10.68
CA GLY A 80 3.50 -4.39 -9.66
C GLY A 80 2.04 -3.98 -9.51
N THR A 81 1.51 -4.03 -8.29
CA THR A 81 0.12 -3.71 -7.94
C THR A 81 -0.29 -2.25 -8.21
N SER A 82 0.64 -1.35 -8.57
CA SER A 82 0.28 -0.01 -9.08
C SER A 82 -0.60 -0.07 -10.33
N GLN A 83 -0.57 -1.20 -11.02
CA GLN A 83 -1.36 -1.45 -12.21
C GLN A 83 -2.83 -1.79 -11.92
N SER A 84 -3.18 -2.17 -10.69
CA SER A 84 -4.53 -2.62 -10.28
C SER A 84 -5.10 -1.93 -9.04
N TRP A 85 -4.32 -1.15 -8.30
CA TRP A 85 -4.77 -0.38 -7.12
C TRP A 85 -5.80 0.72 -7.45
N GLU A 86 -6.46 1.29 -6.44
CA GLU A 86 -7.51 2.31 -6.63
C GLU A 86 -7.03 3.77 -6.49
N ALA A 87 -5.76 3.97 -6.15
CA ALA A 87 -5.11 5.27 -5.93
C ALA A 87 -5.62 6.10 -4.73
N SER A 88 -6.22 5.48 -3.72
CA SER A 88 -6.43 6.12 -2.41
C SER A 88 -5.08 6.35 -1.72
N THR A 89 -4.84 7.57 -1.24
CA THR A 89 -3.56 7.97 -0.64
C THR A 89 -3.76 8.74 0.68
N PRO A 90 -4.46 8.18 1.68
CA PRO A 90 -4.46 8.76 3.03
C PRO A 90 -3.05 8.70 3.65
N ARG A 91 -2.68 9.72 4.42
CA ARG A 91 -1.53 9.63 5.33
C ARG A 91 -1.94 8.91 6.61
N MET A 92 -0.96 8.31 7.29
CA MET A 92 -1.10 7.94 8.70
C MET A 92 -1.16 9.22 9.57
N LEU A 93 -1.80 9.14 10.74
CA LEU A 93 -1.79 10.22 11.72
C LEU A 93 -0.56 10.15 12.63
N PRO A 94 -0.15 11.25 13.29
CA PRO A 94 0.96 11.24 14.25
C PRO A 94 0.81 10.24 15.40
N SER A 95 -0.41 9.90 15.80
CA SER A 95 -0.69 8.89 16.82
C SER A 95 -0.46 7.46 16.34
N ASP A 96 -0.56 7.20 15.02
CA ASP A 96 -0.34 5.87 14.44
C ASP A 96 1.11 5.38 14.58
N PHE A 97 2.06 6.31 14.71
CA PHE A 97 3.49 6.02 14.96
C PHE A 97 3.79 5.70 16.43
N ARG A 98 2.86 5.95 17.35
CA ARG A 98 3.07 5.87 18.81
C ARG A 98 1.96 5.10 19.52
N LEU A 99 1.51 4.01 18.91
CA LEU A 99 0.35 3.26 19.37
C LEU A 99 0.57 2.65 20.77
N GLN A 100 1.77 2.14 21.04
CA GLN A 100 2.10 1.55 22.33
C GLN A 100 2.26 2.64 23.40
N THR A 101 2.98 3.72 23.11
CA THR A 101 3.18 4.82 24.06
C THR A 101 1.87 5.53 24.42
N ILE A 102 0.99 5.77 23.46
CA ILE A 102 -0.24 6.56 23.69
C ILE A 102 -1.39 5.69 24.21
N TYR A 103 -1.55 4.48 23.66
CA TYR A 103 -2.74 3.65 23.88
C TYR A 103 -2.44 2.32 24.59
N GLY A 104 -1.17 1.97 24.79
CA GLY A 104 -0.78 0.74 25.49
C GLY A 104 -0.99 -0.54 24.68
N VAL A 105 -1.13 -0.44 23.35
CA VAL A 105 -1.33 -1.58 22.45
C VAL A 105 -0.38 -1.54 21.26
N GLY A 106 -0.08 -2.71 20.68
CA GLY A 106 0.75 -2.81 19.48
C GLY A 106 2.21 -2.46 19.74
N ALA A 107 2.78 -1.64 18.86
CA ALA A 107 4.16 -1.20 18.91
C ALA A 107 4.27 0.27 18.48
N ASP A 108 5.31 0.94 18.98
CA ASP A 108 5.72 2.22 18.44
C ASP A 108 6.64 2.02 17.24
N TRP A 109 6.54 2.94 16.29
CA TRP A 109 7.48 2.99 15.18
C TRP A 109 8.81 3.59 15.68
N PRO A 110 9.97 3.17 15.15
CA PRO A 110 11.26 3.76 15.50
C PRO A 110 11.49 5.13 14.82
N ILE A 111 10.47 5.64 14.12
CA ILE A 111 10.39 6.96 13.51
C ILE A 111 9.05 7.61 13.87
N SER A 112 9.01 8.93 13.81
CA SER A 112 7.80 9.72 14.00
C SER A 112 7.19 10.17 12.68
N TYR A 113 5.96 10.68 12.73
CA TYR A 113 5.34 11.36 11.60
C TYR A 113 6.20 12.49 11.03
N ASN A 114 6.86 13.26 11.91
CA ASN A 114 7.67 14.41 11.49
C ASN A 114 8.92 13.99 10.73
N ASP A 115 9.49 12.81 11.02
CA ASP A 115 10.61 12.26 10.25
C ASP A 115 10.21 11.93 8.81
N LEU A 116 8.93 11.58 8.60
CA LEU A 116 8.40 11.14 7.31
C LEU A 116 7.61 12.24 6.56
N GLU A 117 7.29 13.36 7.20
CA GLU A 117 6.38 14.39 6.66
C GLU A 117 6.86 14.97 5.33
N GLU A 118 8.15 15.25 5.22
CA GLU A 118 8.75 15.75 3.98
C GLU A 118 8.66 14.70 2.87
N SER A 119 8.99 13.45 3.19
CA SER A 119 8.88 12.33 2.24
C SER A 119 7.43 12.02 1.85
N TYR A 120 6.46 12.29 2.72
CA TYR A 120 5.04 12.25 2.37
C TYR A 120 4.69 13.31 1.32
N CYS A 121 5.15 14.54 1.51
CA CYS A 121 4.93 15.61 0.53
C CYS A 121 5.61 15.29 -0.80
N ASP A 122 6.85 14.79 -0.78
CA ASP A 122 7.55 14.37 -2.00
C ASP A 122 6.81 13.24 -2.73
N ALA A 123 6.32 12.24 -1.98
CA ALA A 123 5.53 11.17 -2.56
C ALA A 123 4.22 11.68 -3.16
N GLU A 124 3.54 12.64 -2.50
CA GLU A 124 2.35 13.30 -3.02
C GLU A 124 2.65 14.06 -4.32
N ASP A 125 3.75 14.81 -4.37
CA ASP A 125 4.22 15.58 -5.54
C ASP A 125 4.51 14.66 -6.73
N ILE A 126 5.28 13.59 -6.52
CA ILE A 126 5.60 12.58 -7.54
C ILE A 126 4.31 11.93 -8.08
N MET A 127 3.39 11.58 -7.18
CA MET A 127 2.14 10.92 -7.55
C MET A 127 1.11 11.88 -8.17
N GLY A 128 1.27 13.20 -8.01
CA GLY A 128 0.27 14.19 -8.39
C GLY A 128 -1.02 14.05 -7.59
N VAL A 129 -0.91 13.89 -6.26
CA VAL A 129 -2.06 13.65 -5.37
C VAL A 129 -2.99 14.87 -5.29
N ALA A 130 -4.27 14.62 -5.51
CA ALA A 130 -5.36 15.55 -5.25
C ALA A 130 -5.82 15.43 -3.80
N GLY A 131 -5.97 16.55 -3.08
CA GLY A 131 -6.48 16.54 -1.70
C GLY A 131 -6.72 17.93 -1.11
N PRO A 132 -7.34 18.03 0.08
CA PRO A 132 -7.70 19.30 0.71
C PRO A 132 -6.52 19.91 1.49
N SER A 133 -5.79 20.87 0.91
CA SER A 133 -4.60 21.49 1.52
C SER A 133 -4.92 22.29 2.79
N GLU A 134 -5.99 23.10 2.75
CA GLU A 134 -6.35 24.05 3.82
C GLU A 134 -7.13 23.41 4.98
N ASP A 135 -7.47 22.13 4.86
CA ASP A 135 -8.47 21.47 5.69
C ASP A 135 -8.15 19.97 5.77
N SER A 136 -7.15 19.65 6.60
CA SER A 136 -6.57 18.31 6.68
C SER A 136 -6.63 17.75 8.11
N PRO A 137 -6.85 16.43 8.27
CA PRO A 137 -6.84 15.79 9.58
C PRO A 137 -5.44 15.57 10.16
N PHE A 138 -4.38 15.99 9.47
CA PHE A 138 -3.00 15.82 9.88
C PHE A 138 -2.16 17.07 9.54
N PRO A 139 -1.04 17.29 10.25
CA PRO A 139 -0.12 18.38 9.95
C PRO A 139 0.48 18.23 8.55
N ARG A 140 0.67 19.33 7.83
CA ARG A 140 1.35 19.31 6.53
C ARG A 140 2.13 20.60 6.30
N SER A 141 3.35 20.47 5.80
CA SER A 141 4.24 21.61 5.51
C SER A 141 4.04 22.19 4.11
N ARG A 142 3.60 21.36 3.16
CA ARG A 142 3.30 21.74 1.77
C ARG A 142 1.84 21.47 1.41
N PRO A 143 1.24 22.28 0.52
CA PRO A 143 -0.08 21.97 -0.03
C PRO A 143 -0.01 20.71 -0.91
N TYR A 144 -1.15 20.07 -1.13
CA TYR A 144 -1.25 19.04 -2.16
C TYR A 144 -0.92 19.62 -3.55
N PRO A 145 -0.30 18.83 -4.46
CA PRO A 145 0.01 19.28 -5.82
C PRO A 145 -1.22 19.44 -6.71
N GLN A 146 -2.37 18.89 -6.30
CA GLN A 146 -3.65 19.02 -6.99
C GLN A 146 -4.75 19.39 -5.98
N ARG A 147 -5.73 20.19 -6.44
CA ARG A 147 -6.92 20.54 -5.65
C ARG A 147 -7.74 19.29 -5.30
N PRO A 148 -8.57 19.30 -4.23
CA PRO A 148 -9.39 18.14 -3.91
C PRO A 148 -10.42 17.86 -5.00
N HIS A 149 -10.79 16.58 -5.14
CA HIS A 149 -11.96 16.19 -5.90
C HIS A 149 -13.25 16.77 -5.30
N THR A 150 -14.22 17.13 -6.15
CA THR A 150 -15.56 17.53 -5.71
C THR A 150 -16.28 16.37 -5.04
N PHE A 151 -16.87 16.65 -3.87
CA PHE A 151 -17.77 15.78 -3.12
C PHE A 151 -19.05 15.41 -3.89
N SER A 152 -19.64 14.27 -3.56
CA SER A 152 -21.05 13.99 -3.83
C SER A 152 -21.95 14.79 -2.87
N LEU A 153 -23.27 14.82 -3.12
CA LEU A 153 -24.21 15.49 -2.21
C LEU A 153 -24.19 14.90 -0.78
N PRO A 154 -24.24 13.57 -0.56
CA PRO A 154 -24.08 13.01 0.79
C PRO A 154 -22.79 13.43 1.48
N ASP A 155 -21.67 13.51 0.75
CA ASP A 155 -20.39 13.93 1.32
C ASP A 155 -20.38 15.42 1.72
N GLN A 156 -21.07 16.28 0.97
CA GLN A 156 -21.26 17.69 1.37
C GLN A 156 -22.03 17.77 2.68
N THR A 157 -23.12 17.00 2.82
CA THR A 157 -23.89 16.93 4.07
C THR A 157 -23.04 16.40 5.23
N LEU A 158 -22.23 15.36 5.00
CA LEU A 158 -21.30 14.86 6.01
C LEU A 158 -20.23 15.89 6.38
N LYS A 159 -19.69 16.64 5.41
CA LYS A 159 -18.72 17.70 5.66
C LYS A 159 -19.32 18.82 6.51
N GLU A 160 -20.53 19.26 6.20
CA GLU A 160 -21.24 20.30 6.96
C GLU A 160 -21.53 19.87 8.39
N ALA A 161 -21.95 18.61 8.58
CA ALA A 161 -22.26 18.07 9.91
C ALA A 161 -21.00 17.74 10.74
N LEU A 162 -19.90 17.36 10.08
CA LEU A 162 -18.67 16.89 10.71
C LEU A 162 -17.43 17.64 10.18
N PRO A 163 -17.36 18.98 10.30
CA PRO A 163 -16.36 19.80 9.63
C PRO A 163 -14.92 19.46 10.03
N ASN A 164 -14.68 18.97 11.25
CA ASN A 164 -13.34 18.60 11.71
C ASN A 164 -13.04 17.10 11.58
N HIS A 165 -13.98 16.31 11.03
CA HIS A 165 -13.85 14.86 10.97
C HIS A 165 -14.17 14.27 9.60
N PHE A 166 -14.61 15.06 8.62
CA PHE A 166 -14.90 14.58 7.28
C PHE A 166 -14.22 15.48 6.23
N PHE A 167 -13.53 14.87 5.28
CA PHE A 167 -12.65 15.56 4.34
C PHE A 167 -12.72 14.92 2.95
N ALA A 168 -12.36 15.68 1.91
CA ALA A 168 -12.22 15.12 0.56
C ALA A 168 -11.11 14.06 0.57
N ALA A 169 -11.42 12.88 0.02
CA ALA A 169 -10.48 11.76 0.04
C ALA A 169 -9.24 12.08 -0.82
N PRO A 170 -8.02 12.08 -0.24
CA PRO A 170 -6.82 12.29 -1.03
C PRO A 170 -6.57 11.10 -1.96
N SER A 171 -6.20 11.38 -3.21
CA SER A 171 -5.91 10.32 -4.17
C SER A 171 -4.95 10.71 -5.28
N ALA A 172 -4.20 9.74 -5.78
CA ALA A 172 -3.32 9.88 -6.95
C ALA A 172 -4.11 9.80 -8.28
N ARG A 173 -5.24 10.53 -8.32
CA ARG A 173 -6.13 10.71 -9.48
C ARG A 173 -6.16 12.23 -9.74
N PRO A 174 -5.56 12.71 -10.83
CA PRO A 174 -5.34 14.14 -10.98
C PRO A 174 -6.63 14.87 -11.34
N THR A 175 -6.90 16.00 -10.68
CA THR A 175 -8.09 16.85 -10.94
C THR A 175 -7.93 17.77 -12.14
N GLU A 176 -6.69 18.08 -12.51
CA GLU A 176 -6.31 18.78 -13.73
C GLU A 176 -5.28 17.94 -14.49
N SER A 177 -5.07 18.20 -15.78
CA SER A 177 -4.05 17.46 -16.53
C SER A 177 -2.66 17.80 -16.02
N LEU A 178 -1.81 16.77 -15.87
CA LEU A 178 -0.39 16.89 -15.58
C LEU A 178 0.40 16.83 -16.90
N SER A 179 1.71 17.14 -16.85
CA SER A 179 2.57 17.08 -18.04
C SER A 179 2.69 15.68 -18.63
N ASP A 180 2.53 14.65 -17.80
CA ASP A 180 2.72 13.24 -18.11
C ASP A 180 1.41 12.42 -18.13
N ARG A 181 0.32 12.96 -17.55
CA ARG A 181 -0.93 12.23 -17.33
C ARG A 181 -2.18 13.08 -17.54
N ALA A 182 -3.21 12.47 -18.11
CA ALA A 182 -4.51 13.10 -18.31
C ALA A 182 -5.26 13.30 -16.99
N LYS A 183 -6.19 14.28 -16.97
CA LYS A 183 -7.17 14.47 -15.90
C LYS A 183 -8.05 13.23 -15.69
N CYS A 184 -8.40 12.93 -14.44
CA CYS A 184 -9.39 11.93 -14.09
C CYS A 184 -10.77 12.28 -14.69
N CYS A 185 -11.35 11.34 -15.45
CA CYS A 185 -12.69 11.49 -16.05
C CYS A 185 -13.82 10.84 -15.23
N ASN A 186 -13.54 10.45 -13.98
CA ASN A 186 -14.47 9.73 -13.10
C ASN A 186 -15.14 8.51 -13.74
N SER A 187 -14.38 7.67 -14.45
CA SER A 187 -14.90 6.46 -15.13
C SER A 187 -15.47 5.41 -14.18
N SER A 188 -15.31 5.57 -12.85
CA SER A 188 -15.60 4.56 -11.81
C SER A 188 -14.82 3.24 -11.94
N VAL A 189 -13.94 3.10 -12.93
CA VAL A 189 -13.07 1.94 -13.15
C VAL A 189 -11.64 2.35 -12.81
N CYS A 190 -11.29 2.28 -11.53
CA CYS A 190 -9.96 2.69 -11.03
C CYS A 190 -8.92 1.57 -11.14
N THR A 191 -9.32 0.30 -11.00
CA THR A 191 -8.42 -0.85 -11.07
C THR A 191 -7.73 -0.94 -12.44
N LEU A 192 -8.44 -0.66 -13.53
CA LEU A 192 -7.88 -0.46 -14.87
C LEU A 192 -8.43 0.84 -15.47
N CYS A 193 -7.77 1.96 -15.17
CA CYS A 193 -8.20 3.28 -15.64
C CYS A 193 -8.15 3.34 -17.18
N PRO A 194 -9.28 3.54 -17.90
CA PRO A 194 -9.31 3.42 -19.37
C PRO A 194 -8.53 4.53 -20.09
N VAL A 195 -8.29 5.66 -19.42
CA VAL A 195 -7.59 6.83 -19.96
C VAL A 195 -6.21 7.04 -19.34
N ASP A 196 -5.73 6.05 -18.57
CA ASP A 196 -4.42 6.05 -17.90
C ASP A 196 -4.13 7.30 -17.03
N ALA A 197 -5.19 7.94 -16.49
CA ALA A 197 -5.08 9.15 -15.67
C ALA A 197 -4.57 8.88 -14.24
N LYS A 198 -5.02 7.77 -13.64
CA LYS A 198 -4.61 7.33 -12.30
C LYS A 198 -3.11 7.04 -12.27
N PHE A 199 -2.40 7.46 -11.24
CA PHE A 199 -0.98 7.11 -11.09
C PHE A 199 -0.76 5.59 -11.15
N THR A 200 0.23 5.20 -11.92
CA THR A 200 0.86 3.89 -11.93
C THR A 200 2.37 4.10 -12.07
N ILE A 201 3.17 3.10 -11.73
CA ILE A 201 4.63 3.20 -11.97
C ILE A 201 4.92 3.37 -13.46
N LEU A 202 4.11 2.76 -14.33
CA LEU A 202 4.31 2.81 -15.77
C LEU A 202 3.99 4.17 -16.40
N ASN A 203 3.17 5.02 -15.78
CA ASN A 203 2.89 6.35 -16.29
C ASN A 203 3.62 7.46 -15.51
N GLY A 204 3.74 7.35 -14.18
CA GLY A 204 4.27 8.42 -13.32
C GLY A 204 5.75 8.28 -12.95
N MET A 205 6.39 7.11 -13.16
CA MET A 205 7.81 6.90 -12.82
C MET A 205 8.70 6.71 -14.04
N GLN A 206 8.32 7.31 -15.17
CA GLN A 206 9.09 7.22 -16.42
C GLN A 206 10.49 7.82 -16.29
N SER A 207 10.69 8.80 -15.41
CA SER A 207 12.01 9.37 -15.12
C SER A 207 12.99 8.33 -14.59
N VAL A 208 12.52 7.37 -13.77
CA VAL A 208 13.33 6.26 -13.25
C VAL A 208 13.47 5.15 -14.29
N LEU A 209 12.35 4.72 -14.88
CA LEU A 209 12.35 3.56 -15.80
C LEU A 209 13.09 3.82 -17.12
N LYS A 210 13.25 5.09 -17.52
CA LYS A 210 13.99 5.50 -18.72
C LYS A 210 15.33 6.18 -18.41
N ASP A 211 15.73 6.28 -17.14
CA ASP A 211 17.04 6.82 -16.79
C ASP A 211 18.14 5.97 -17.46
N PRO A 212 19.11 6.54 -18.17
CA PRO A 212 20.17 5.78 -18.85
C PRO A 212 21.05 4.94 -17.91
N ARG A 213 21.03 5.24 -16.60
CA ARG A 213 21.74 4.48 -15.55
C ARG A 213 20.97 3.23 -15.12
N VAL A 214 19.68 3.14 -15.43
CA VAL A 214 18.78 2.07 -14.97
C VAL A 214 18.56 1.05 -16.09
N ARG A 215 18.75 -0.23 -15.75
CA ARG A 215 18.39 -1.37 -16.59
C ARG A 215 17.27 -2.14 -15.91
N VAL A 216 16.19 -2.39 -16.64
CA VAL A 216 15.08 -3.21 -16.16
C VAL A 216 15.10 -4.55 -16.87
N ARG A 217 15.14 -5.64 -16.11
CA ARG A 217 15.05 -7.00 -16.63
C ARG A 217 13.77 -7.66 -16.14
N THR A 218 12.78 -7.73 -17.03
CA THR A 218 11.54 -8.48 -16.83
C THR A 218 11.73 -9.98 -17.06
N GLY A 219 10.83 -10.83 -16.56
CA GLY A 219 10.99 -12.29 -16.66
C GLY A 219 12.17 -12.81 -15.84
N ALA A 220 12.53 -12.10 -14.76
CA ALA A 220 13.65 -12.39 -13.88
C ALA A 220 13.16 -12.60 -12.44
N GLU A 221 12.86 -13.85 -12.11
CA GLU A 221 12.45 -14.26 -10.77
C GLU A 221 13.69 -14.37 -9.87
N VAL A 222 13.84 -13.47 -8.90
CA VAL A 222 14.90 -13.60 -7.89
C VAL A 222 14.62 -14.82 -7.02
N THR A 223 15.59 -15.71 -6.90
CA THR A 223 15.49 -16.95 -6.10
C THR A 223 16.31 -16.88 -4.82
N ARG A 224 17.36 -16.04 -4.78
CA ARG A 224 18.25 -15.91 -3.62
C ARG A 224 19.00 -14.58 -3.59
N ILE A 225 19.21 -14.04 -2.40
CA ILE A 225 20.15 -12.95 -2.13
C ILE A 225 21.51 -13.53 -1.79
N GLN A 226 22.53 -13.06 -2.49
CA GLN A 226 23.90 -13.52 -2.31
C GLN A 226 24.56 -12.73 -1.19
N VAL A 227 25.11 -13.43 -0.19
CA VAL A 227 25.77 -12.83 0.96
C VAL A 227 27.12 -13.50 1.18
N GLN A 228 28.16 -12.69 1.36
CA GLN A 228 29.52 -13.15 1.66
C GLN A 228 30.07 -12.30 2.81
N ASN A 229 30.56 -12.95 3.87
CA ASN A 229 31.16 -12.29 5.04
C ASN A 229 30.29 -11.15 5.61
N GLY A 230 28.97 -11.35 5.69
CA GLY A 230 28.01 -10.36 6.21
C GLY A 230 27.67 -9.20 5.27
N VAL A 231 28.06 -9.29 3.99
CA VAL A 231 27.78 -8.27 2.97
C VAL A 231 26.94 -8.88 1.85
N ALA A 232 25.87 -8.22 1.45
CA ALA A 232 25.12 -8.62 0.26
C ALA A 232 25.94 -8.32 -0.99
N THR A 233 26.16 -9.32 -1.85
CA THR A 233 27.00 -9.18 -3.07
C THR A 233 26.19 -9.18 -4.35
N GLY A 234 24.86 -9.35 -4.26
CA GLY A 234 23.98 -9.42 -5.42
C GLY A 234 22.77 -10.32 -5.23
N ALA A 235 22.17 -10.74 -6.34
CA ALA A 235 21.01 -11.62 -6.37
C ALA A 235 21.12 -12.68 -7.47
N THR A 236 20.76 -13.92 -7.13
CA THR A 236 20.54 -15.00 -8.09
C THR A 236 19.09 -14.95 -8.56
N TYR A 237 18.89 -15.09 -9.86
CA TYR A 237 17.58 -15.02 -10.47
C TYR A 237 17.45 -15.98 -11.65
N ARG A 238 16.22 -16.46 -11.85
CA ARG A 238 15.81 -17.38 -12.89
C ARG A 238 15.16 -16.62 -14.03
N THR A 239 15.48 -17.03 -15.26
CA THR A 239 14.88 -16.53 -16.50
C THR A 239 14.49 -17.70 -17.39
N SER A 240 13.84 -17.44 -18.53
CA SER A 240 13.61 -18.47 -19.56
C SER A 240 14.90 -19.12 -20.09
N SER A 241 16.04 -18.45 -19.97
CA SER A 241 17.37 -18.97 -20.35
C SER A 241 18.08 -19.76 -19.25
N GLY A 242 17.47 -19.91 -18.06
CA GLY A 242 18.07 -20.54 -16.90
C GLY A 242 18.40 -19.55 -15.77
N GLU A 243 19.10 -20.05 -14.76
CA GLU A 243 19.50 -19.29 -13.57
C GLU A 243 20.84 -18.56 -13.79
N THR A 244 20.93 -17.34 -13.28
CA THR A 244 22.13 -16.51 -13.36
C THR A 244 22.22 -15.58 -12.15
N THR A 245 23.30 -14.81 -12.02
CA THR A 245 23.53 -13.90 -10.89
C THR A 245 23.89 -12.51 -11.39
N ALA A 246 23.32 -11.49 -10.75
CA ALA A 246 23.75 -10.10 -10.88
C ALA A 246 24.48 -9.70 -9.61
N ASN A 247 25.67 -9.13 -9.77
CA ASN A 247 26.46 -8.64 -8.65
C ASN A 247 26.18 -7.14 -8.43
N GLY A 248 26.18 -6.70 -7.19
CA GLY A 248 26.19 -5.28 -6.91
C GLY A 248 26.50 -4.89 -5.48
N ASP A 249 26.78 -3.60 -5.31
CA ASP A 249 27.33 -3.04 -4.07
C ASP A 249 26.24 -2.81 -3.01
N THR A 250 25.00 -2.58 -3.45
CA THR A 250 23.80 -2.52 -2.61
C THR A 250 22.69 -3.39 -3.18
N VAL A 251 21.99 -4.13 -2.31
CA VAL A 251 20.80 -4.91 -2.69
C VAL A 251 19.56 -4.30 -2.06
N VAL A 252 18.52 -4.08 -2.87
CA VAL A 252 17.24 -3.51 -2.42
C VAL A 252 16.12 -4.52 -2.66
N LEU A 253 15.43 -4.93 -1.60
CA LEU A 253 14.27 -5.82 -1.66
C LEU A 253 12.96 -5.03 -1.65
N GLY A 254 12.22 -5.06 -2.76
CA GLY A 254 10.91 -4.42 -2.94
C GLY A 254 9.83 -5.39 -3.40
N ALA A 255 9.84 -6.63 -2.89
CA ALA A 255 9.04 -7.75 -3.37
C ALA A 255 7.70 -7.96 -2.63
N ASN A 256 7.22 -7.01 -1.82
CA ASN A 256 6.01 -7.07 -0.99
C ASN A 256 6.14 -7.88 0.32
N ALA A 257 5.10 -7.84 1.18
CA ALA A 257 5.11 -8.46 2.50
C ALA A 257 5.03 -9.99 2.54
N ILE A 258 4.85 -10.65 1.40
CA ILE A 258 4.96 -12.10 1.28
C ILE A 258 6.33 -12.48 0.72
N PHE A 259 6.80 -11.83 -0.35
CA PHE A 259 8.05 -12.29 -0.98
C PHE A 259 9.33 -11.72 -0.37
N ASN A 260 9.29 -10.55 0.30
CA ASN A 260 10.44 -10.07 1.07
C ASN A 260 10.91 -11.09 2.12
N PRO A 261 10.07 -11.50 3.10
CA PRO A 261 10.50 -12.46 4.12
C PRO A 261 10.85 -13.83 3.51
N PHE A 262 10.09 -14.28 2.50
CA PHE A 262 10.38 -15.54 1.81
C PHE A 262 11.77 -15.55 1.17
N LEU A 263 12.16 -14.46 0.48
CA LEU A 263 13.48 -14.36 -0.13
C LEU A 263 14.58 -14.30 0.93
N LEU A 264 14.37 -13.61 2.05
CA LEU A 264 15.32 -13.60 3.16
C LEU A 264 15.51 -15.01 3.74
N LEU A 265 14.43 -15.69 4.10
CA LEU A 265 14.45 -17.06 4.63
C LEU A 265 15.11 -18.04 3.65
N LYS A 266 14.72 -18.00 2.37
CA LYS A 266 15.31 -18.84 1.31
C LYS A 266 16.80 -18.56 1.10
N SER A 267 17.26 -17.36 1.46
CA SER A 267 18.67 -16.98 1.39
C SER A 267 19.49 -17.41 2.61
N GLY A 268 18.85 -17.93 3.66
CA GLY A 268 19.48 -18.22 4.95
C GLY A 268 19.65 -16.98 5.82
N LEU A 269 18.80 -15.97 5.62
CA LEU A 269 18.76 -14.72 6.38
C LEU A 269 17.52 -14.73 7.28
N ASP A 270 17.54 -15.62 8.27
CA ASP A 270 16.45 -15.92 9.21
C ASP A 270 16.63 -15.24 10.58
N TYR A 271 17.43 -14.18 10.64
CA TYR A 271 17.72 -13.48 11.89
C TYR A 271 16.59 -12.54 12.33
N GLY A 272 16.22 -12.63 13.60
CA GLY A 272 15.10 -11.88 14.15
C GLY A 272 13.76 -12.50 13.70
N PRO A 273 12.65 -11.74 13.76
CA PRO A 273 11.32 -12.29 13.53
C PRO A 273 10.94 -12.26 12.04
N VAL A 274 11.83 -12.70 11.14
CA VAL A 274 11.59 -12.72 9.69
C VAL A 274 10.43 -13.63 9.35
N GLY A 275 9.46 -13.11 8.60
CA GLY A 275 8.27 -13.83 8.19
C GLY A 275 7.16 -13.87 9.23
N GLU A 276 7.45 -13.57 10.49
CA GLU A 276 6.42 -13.55 11.54
C GLU A 276 5.57 -12.27 11.47
N GLY A 277 4.36 -12.35 12.01
CA GLY A 277 3.53 -11.16 12.22
C GLY A 277 2.93 -10.58 10.95
N LEU A 278 2.50 -11.43 10.02
CA LEU A 278 1.76 -10.97 8.85
C LEU A 278 0.48 -10.25 9.29
N ILE A 279 0.37 -8.99 8.94
CA ILE A 279 -0.82 -8.18 9.13
C ILE A 279 -1.55 -8.05 7.80
N GLU A 280 -2.87 -8.16 7.84
CA GLU A 280 -3.75 -7.84 6.73
C GLU A 280 -4.79 -6.84 7.21
N GLN A 281 -4.94 -5.72 6.50
CA GLN A 281 -6.03 -4.80 6.81
C GLN A 281 -7.38 -5.38 6.41
N TYR A 282 -8.37 -5.14 7.26
CA TYR A 282 -9.75 -5.52 7.04
C TYR A 282 -10.63 -4.30 6.89
N SER A 283 -11.78 -4.47 6.22
CA SER A 283 -12.82 -3.47 6.21
C SER A 283 -14.21 -4.03 6.46
N SER A 284 -15.12 -3.15 6.87
CA SER A 284 -16.56 -3.39 6.90
C SER A 284 -17.23 -2.45 5.92
N THR A 285 -17.98 -3.02 4.98
CA THR A 285 -18.69 -2.24 3.96
C THR A 285 -20.19 -2.22 4.25
N PHE A 286 -20.79 -1.04 4.11
CA PHE A 286 -22.20 -0.77 4.32
C PHE A 286 -22.79 -0.11 3.08
N LEU A 287 -24.00 -0.53 2.70
CA LEU A 287 -24.84 0.16 1.73
C LEU A 287 -25.93 0.89 2.50
N LEU A 288 -25.97 2.20 2.34
CA LEU A 288 -26.93 3.11 2.97
C LEU A 288 -27.94 3.55 1.91
N GLN A 289 -29.18 3.10 2.06
CA GLN A 289 -30.30 3.57 1.25
C GLN A 289 -30.72 4.95 1.76
N LEU A 290 -30.71 5.94 0.87
CA LEU A 290 -30.98 7.34 1.21
C LEU A 290 -32.40 7.72 0.76
N GLU A 291 -33.10 8.56 1.51
CA GLU A 291 -34.37 9.18 1.11
C GLU A 291 -34.11 10.50 0.38
N ASP A 292 -34.62 10.63 -0.84
CA ASP A 292 -34.58 11.84 -1.68
C ASP A 292 -33.19 12.48 -1.85
N MET A 293 -32.13 11.66 -1.82
CA MET A 293 -30.75 12.11 -1.94
C MET A 293 -29.94 11.19 -2.86
N ASP A 294 -29.49 11.72 -4.00
CA ASP A 294 -28.67 11.00 -4.96
C ASP A 294 -27.17 11.05 -4.61
N ASN A 295 -26.45 9.95 -4.80
CA ASN A 295 -25.01 9.84 -4.54
C ASN A 295 -24.15 9.71 -5.80
N PHE A 296 -24.74 9.52 -6.99
CA PHE A 296 -23.99 9.38 -8.25
C PHE A 296 -23.54 10.75 -8.80
N GLN A 297 -22.77 11.47 -7.98
CA GLN A 297 -22.26 12.82 -8.21
C GLN A 297 -20.82 12.91 -7.71
N GLY A 298 -20.16 14.07 -7.89
CA GLY A 298 -18.75 14.25 -7.55
C GLY A 298 -17.82 13.92 -8.71
N SER A 299 -16.51 14.02 -8.47
CA SER A 299 -15.51 13.98 -9.56
C SER A 299 -14.57 12.77 -9.51
N THR A 300 -14.86 11.78 -8.66
CA THR A 300 -14.02 10.58 -8.50
C THR A 300 -14.78 9.45 -7.79
N ALA A 301 -14.30 8.20 -7.86
CA ALA A 301 -15.00 7.02 -7.33
C ALA A 301 -15.07 6.95 -5.78
N THR A 302 -13.94 7.18 -5.12
CA THR A 302 -13.79 7.35 -3.66
C THR A 302 -13.71 8.84 -3.34
N THR A 303 -14.74 9.38 -2.69
CA THR A 303 -15.02 10.82 -2.67
C THR A 303 -14.70 11.49 -1.32
N GLY A 304 -14.98 10.82 -0.20
CA GLY A 304 -14.77 11.38 1.13
C GLY A 304 -14.13 10.41 2.12
N HIS A 305 -13.37 10.96 3.07
CA HIS A 305 -12.79 10.24 4.19
C HIS A 305 -13.27 10.83 5.52
N GLY A 306 -13.72 9.95 6.43
CA GLY A 306 -14.14 10.28 7.79
C GLY A 306 -13.16 9.76 8.85
N TYR A 307 -12.74 10.65 9.73
CA TYR A 307 -11.73 10.42 10.77
C TYR A 307 -12.32 10.37 12.19
N SER A 308 -13.65 10.38 12.33
CA SER A 308 -14.33 10.28 13.62
C SER A 308 -14.02 8.97 14.38
N LEU A 309 -13.59 7.93 13.67
CA LEU A 309 -13.12 6.67 14.23
C LEU A 309 -11.60 6.50 14.08
N HIS A 310 -10.84 7.47 13.58
CA HIS A 310 -9.41 7.25 13.35
C HIS A 310 -8.64 7.35 14.66
N ASP A 311 -8.99 8.28 15.54
CA ASP A 311 -8.19 8.57 16.73
C ASP A 311 -9.00 8.75 18.02
N GLY A 312 -8.32 8.67 19.16
CA GLY A 312 -8.89 8.94 20.48
C GLY A 312 -8.73 7.80 21.50
N PRO A 313 -9.06 8.04 22.79
CA PRO A 313 -8.71 7.15 23.90
C PRO A 313 -9.18 5.70 23.75
N ARG A 314 -10.31 5.49 23.06
CA ARG A 314 -10.85 4.16 22.74
C ARG A 314 -9.86 3.23 22.01
N ARG A 315 -8.81 3.78 21.38
CA ARG A 315 -7.74 3.01 20.74
C ARG A 315 -6.93 2.14 21.70
N SER A 316 -7.07 2.31 23.01
CA SER A 316 -6.53 1.33 23.97
C SER A 316 -7.29 0.00 23.96
N GLU A 317 -8.52 -0.02 23.45
CA GLU A 317 -9.40 -1.20 23.51
C GLU A 317 -9.98 -1.61 22.15
N PHE A 318 -10.12 -0.67 21.22
CA PHE A 318 -10.74 -0.90 19.91
C PHE A 318 -9.91 -0.26 18.81
N ALA A 319 -9.63 -1.03 17.76
CA ALA A 319 -8.95 -0.53 16.56
C ALA A 319 -9.51 0.79 16.04
N ALA A 320 -8.58 1.62 15.58
CA ALA A 320 -8.87 2.75 14.73
C ALA A 320 -9.60 2.34 13.46
N GLY A 321 -10.37 3.27 12.90
CA GLY A 321 -11.15 3.07 11.67
C GLY A 321 -11.17 4.33 10.81
N LEU A 322 -10.92 4.18 9.51
CA LEU A 322 -11.08 5.23 8.52
C LEU A 322 -12.35 4.96 7.73
N ILE A 323 -13.27 5.91 7.76
CA ILE A 323 -14.49 5.85 6.98
C ILE A 323 -14.17 6.32 5.57
N GLU A 324 -14.59 5.59 4.56
CA GLU A 324 -14.44 5.91 3.14
C GLU A 324 -15.82 5.90 2.49
N THR A 325 -16.19 6.99 1.82
CA THR A 325 -17.42 7.08 1.03
C THR A 325 -17.12 6.95 -0.46
N SER A 326 -18.05 6.32 -1.17
CA SER A 326 -17.92 6.11 -2.61
C SER A 326 -19.23 6.42 -3.33
N ASN A 327 -19.09 7.08 -4.49
CA ASN A 327 -20.17 7.32 -5.46
C ASN A 327 -20.24 6.24 -6.55
N ARG A 328 -19.51 5.12 -6.40
CA ARG A 328 -19.58 4.02 -7.38
C ARG A 328 -21.04 3.63 -7.59
N PRO A 329 -21.48 3.47 -8.84
CA PRO A 329 -22.88 3.28 -9.15
C PRO A 329 -23.36 1.95 -8.56
N GLU A 330 -24.29 2.06 -7.61
CA GLU A 330 -25.06 0.95 -7.05
C GLU A 330 -26.53 1.23 -7.35
N VAL A 331 -27.19 0.34 -8.08
CA VAL A 331 -28.57 0.58 -8.54
C VAL A 331 -29.55 0.13 -7.47
N GLN A 332 -30.31 1.08 -6.92
CA GLN A 332 -31.45 0.73 -6.08
C GLN A 332 -32.55 0.08 -6.91
N PRO A 333 -33.07 -1.11 -6.52
CA PRO A 333 -34.15 -1.79 -7.23
C PRO A 333 -35.52 -1.15 -6.95
N VAL A 334 -35.57 0.18 -6.82
CA VAL A 334 -36.78 0.97 -6.58
C VAL A 334 -36.88 2.03 -7.66
N ARG A 335 -37.96 1.99 -8.45
CA ARG A 335 -38.17 2.91 -9.58
C ARG A 335 -38.06 4.38 -9.13
N GLY A 336 -37.25 5.17 -9.83
CA GLY A 336 -37.07 6.60 -9.56
C GLY A 336 -36.03 6.91 -8.47
N ARG A 337 -35.45 5.90 -7.81
CA ARG A 337 -34.49 6.08 -6.70
C ARG A 337 -33.14 5.42 -6.96
N TRP A 338 -32.80 5.16 -8.22
CA TRP A 338 -31.69 4.29 -8.60
C TRP A 338 -30.32 4.74 -8.10
N LEU A 339 -30.16 6.04 -7.84
CA LEU A 339 -28.90 6.66 -7.44
C LEU A 339 -28.84 6.94 -5.93
N GLN A 340 -29.87 6.55 -5.17
CA GLN A 340 -30.01 6.86 -3.73
C GLN A 340 -29.37 5.78 -2.84
N PHE A 341 -28.14 5.38 -3.21
CA PHE A 341 -27.29 4.50 -2.43
C PHE A 341 -25.93 5.14 -2.15
N LEU A 342 -25.57 5.23 -0.87
CA LEU A 342 -24.20 5.54 -0.45
C LEU A 342 -23.49 4.26 -0.02
N ARG A 343 -22.36 3.97 -0.67
CA ARG A 343 -21.42 2.95 -0.22
C ARG A 343 -20.46 3.58 0.79
N MET A 344 -20.46 3.03 1.99
CA MET A 344 -19.57 3.44 3.09
C MET A 344 -18.73 2.26 3.53
N LYS A 345 -17.41 2.39 3.48
CA LYS A 345 -16.45 1.40 3.97
C LYS A 345 -15.76 1.93 5.23
N VAL A 346 -15.48 1.06 6.18
CA VAL A 346 -14.63 1.37 7.35
C VAL A 346 -13.42 0.46 7.29
N ILE A 347 -12.25 1.02 7.02
CA ILE A 347 -10.96 0.31 6.99
C ILE A 347 -10.41 0.32 8.42
N PHE A 348 -9.97 -0.82 8.93
CA PHE A 348 -9.49 -0.93 10.32
C PHE A 348 -7.98 -1.02 10.42
N GLU A 349 -7.49 -0.48 11.53
CA GLU A 349 -6.18 -0.80 12.06
C GLU A 349 -6.10 -2.27 12.48
N ASP A 350 -4.90 -2.85 12.48
CA ASP A 350 -4.65 -4.15 13.11
C ASP A 350 -3.24 -4.24 13.70
N LEU A 351 -3.09 -5.19 14.63
CA LEU A 351 -1.86 -5.43 15.38
C LEU A 351 -1.11 -6.63 14.83
N ARG A 352 0.22 -6.60 14.93
CA ARG A 352 1.10 -7.71 14.62
C ARG A 352 0.84 -8.90 15.55
N ASP A 353 0.67 -10.10 15.00
CA ASP A 353 0.46 -11.33 15.76
C ASP A 353 1.27 -12.47 15.12
N VAL A 354 2.14 -13.11 15.91
CA VAL A 354 3.11 -14.12 15.43
C VAL A 354 2.46 -15.39 14.88
N LYS A 355 1.18 -15.64 15.21
CA LYS A 355 0.42 -16.75 14.61
C LYS A 355 0.24 -16.59 13.09
N ASN A 356 0.26 -15.34 12.61
CA ASN A 356 0.20 -15.04 11.18
C ASN A 356 1.63 -14.95 10.66
N SER A 357 1.99 -15.73 9.66
CA SER A 357 3.38 -15.83 9.21
C SER A 357 3.53 -16.16 7.74
N VAL A 358 4.75 -15.94 7.25
CA VAL A 358 5.24 -16.35 5.95
C VAL A 358 6.53 -17.14 6.16
N SER A 359 6.61 -18.33 5.59
CA SER A 359 7.76 -19.22 5.69
C SER A 359 8.13 -19.81 4.32
N VAL A 360 9.24 -20.55 4.26
CA VAL A 360 9.57 -21.37 3.07
C VAL A 360 8.82 -22.68 3.19
N SER A 361 8.05 -23.05 2.17
CA SER A 361 7.30 -24.30 2.20
C SER A 361 8.25 -25.52 2.22
N SER A 362 7.89 -26.50 3.06
CA SER A 362 8.57 -27.81 3.08
C SER A 362 8.18 -28.71 1.91
N SER A 363 6.99 -28.52 1.32
CA SER A 363 6.48 -29.32 0.20
C SER A 363 6.86 -28.75 -1.17
N ASP A 364 7.03 -27.43 -1.26
CA ASP A 364 7.48 -26.72 -2.46
C ASP A 364 8.39 -25.53 -2.06
N PRO A 365 9.71 -25.74 -1.88
CA PRO A 365 10.65 -24.69 -1.46
C PRO A 365 10.78 -23.50 -2.43
N ASP A 366 10.16 -23.58 -3.61
CA ASP A 366 10.07 -22.47 -4.55
C ASP A 366 8.88 -21.53 -4.27
N LYS A 367 8.01 -21.87 -3.30
CA LYS A 367 6.87 -21.05 -2.92
C LYS A 367 6.91 -20.60 -1.45
N PRO A 368 6.47 -19.37 -1.17
CA PRO A 368 6.15 -18.98 0.19
C PRO A 368 4.95 -19.79 0.70
N GLN A 369 5.04 -20.27 1.92
CA GLN A 369 3.92 -20.78 2.69
C GLN A 369 3.38 -19.63 3.54
N VAL A 370 2.08 -19.37 3.46
CA VAL A 370 1.43 -18.27 4.15
C VAL A 370 0.38 -18.82 5.10
N VAL A 371 0.49 -18.46 6.38
CA VAL A 371 -0.45 -18.80 7.43
C VAL A 371 -1.10 -17.51 7.93
N PHE A 372 -2.42 -17.43 7.83
CA PHE A 372 -3.20 -16.33 8.40
C PHE A 372 -4.38 -16.87 9.20
N GLU A 373 -4.21 -16.96 10.52
CA GLU A 373 -5.25 -17.45 11.43
C GLU A 373 -6.32 -16.39 11.75
N GLY A 374 -6.07 -15.14 11.38
CA GLY A 374 -7.04 -14.06 11.50
C GLY A 374 -6.44 -12.79 12.10
N ARG A 375 -7.26 -11.74 12.05
CA ARG A 375 -7.01 -10.44 12.71
C ARG A 375 -6.90 -10.56 14.22
N SER A 376 -6.39 -9.50 14.86
CA SER A 376 -6.34 -9.44 16.33
C SER A 376 -7.74 -9.34 16.96
N ASN A 377 -7.87 -9.78 18.21
CA ASN A 377 -9.09 -9.57 19.02
C ASN A 377 -9.41 -8.08 19.20
N TYR A 378 -8.38 -7.23 19.22
CA TYR A 378 -8.49 -5.78 19.27
C TYR A 378 -9.26 -5.21 18.07
N THR A 379 -8.94 -5.68 16.88
CA THR A 379 -9.62 -5.31 15.63
C THR A 379 -11.00 -5.92 15.52
N GLN A 380 -11.16 -7.18 15.94
CA GLN A 380 -12.46 -7.85 15.98
C GLN A 380 -13.49 -7.06 16.79
N ARG A 381 -13.11 -6.59 18.00
CA ARG A 381 -13.99 -5.75 18.83
C ARG A 381 -14.43 -4.47 18.12
N ALA A 382 -13.55 -3.84 17.33
CA ALA A 382 -13.88 -2.63 16.58
C ALA A 382 -14.89 -2.92 15.46
N ILE A 383 -14.67 -4.00 14.72
CA ILE A 383 -15.57 -4.47 13.67
C ILE A 383 -16.97 -4.73 14.22
N ASP A 384 -17.09 -5.45 15.34
CA ASP A 384 -18.38 -5.81 15.92
C ASP A 384 -19.14 -4.59 16.44
N ALA A 385 -18.42 -3.59 16.98
CA ALA A 385 -19.00 -2.35 17.44
C ALA A 385 -19.29 -1.33 16.31
N THR A 386 -18.84 -1.58 15.08
CA THR A 386 -18.91 -0.61 13.97
C THR A 386 -20.33 -0.15 13.64
N PRO A 387 -21.35 -1.03 13.52
CA PRO A 387 -22.72 -0.59 13.21
C PRO A 387 -23.27 0.44 14.20
N LEU A 388 -22.93 0.32 15.48
CA LEU A 388 -23.30 1.30 16.51
C LEU A 388 -22.46 2.58 16.39
N ARG A 389 -21.15 2.46 16.11
CA ARG A 389 -20.22 3.60 16.09
C ARG A 389 -20.38 4.54 14.91
N ILE A 390 -20.82 4.02 13.77
CA ILE A 390 -21.11 4.88 12.60
C ILE A 390 -22.48 5.56 12.69
N SER A 391 -23.31 5.25 13.71
CA SER A 391 -24.64 5.87 13.88
C SER A 391 -24.59 7.39 13.91
N ASN A 392 -23.62 7.97 14.62
CA ASN A 392 -23.43 9.43 14.68
C ASN A 392 -22.99 10.03 13.34
N VAL A 393 -22.31 9.26 12.49
CA VAL A 393 -21.89 9.70 11.16
C VAL A 393 -23.07 9.65 10.20
N ILE A 394 -23.78 8.53 10.16
CA ILE A 394 -24.93 8.35 9.26
C ILE A 394 -26.17 9.15 9.71
N GLY A 395 -26.24 9.57 10.97
CA GLY A 395 -27.34 10.41 11.49
C GLY A 395 -27.40 11.81 10.87
N ALA A 396 -26.34 12.24 10.19
CA ALA A 396 -26.35 13.45 9.37
C ALA A 396 -27.05 13.25 8.01
N LEU A 397 -27.32 12.01 7.61
CA LEU A 397 -27.88 11.66 6.32
C LEU A 397 -29.31 11.12 6.46
N PRO A 398 -30.17 11.26 5.43
CA PRO A 398 -31.52 10.71 5.43
C PRO A 398 -31.49 9.19 5.14
N VAL A 399 -30.91 8.40 6.04
CA VAL A 399 -30.75 6.95 5.85
C VAL A 399 -32.03 6.21 6.25
N GLU A 400 -32.73 5.61 5.29
CA GLU A 400 -33.88 4.72 5.54
C GLU A 400 -33.45 3.34 6.01
N ARG A 401 -32.37 2.83 5.40
CA ARG A 401 -31.90 1.47 5.63
C ARG A 401 -30.39 1.37 5.46
N MET A 402 -29.74 0.77 6.46
CA MET A 402 -28.35 0.36 6.39
C MET A 402 -28.26 -1.16 6.26
N ARG A 403 -27.43 -1.65 5.33
CA ARG A 403 -27.10 -3.07 5.22
C ARG A 403 -25.60 -3.26 5.15
N ARG A 404 -25.05 -4.13 5.99
CA ARG A 404 -23.67 -4.60 5.86
C ARG A 404 -23.55 -5.54 4.66
N VAL A 405 -22.56 -5.29 3.81
CA VAL A 405 -22.22 -6.15 2.67
C VAL A 405 -21.19 -7.17 3.12
N HIS A 406 -21.45 -8.43 2.80
CA HIS A 406 -20.53 -9.54 3.02
C HIS A 406 -19.96 -9.97 1.68
N TYR A 407 -18.66 -9.76 1.48
CA TYR A 407 -17.93 -10.28 0.33
C TYR A 407 -17.50 -11.73 0.59
N ALA A 408 -17.40 -12.53 -0.47
CA ALA A 408 -16.95 -13.92 -0.40
C ALA A 408 -15.56 -14.04 0.26
N HIS A 409 -14.67 -13.08 -0.01
CA HIS A 409 -13.37 -12.96 0.63
C HIS A 409 -13.22 -11.55 1.22
N GLN A 410 -12.98 -11.45 2.52
CA GLN A 410 -12.68 -10.18 3.19
C GLN A 410 -11.18 -9.93 3.16
N THR A 411 -10.75 -9.05 2.25
CA THR A 411 -9.37 -8.61 2.10
C THR A 411 -9.34 -7.17 1.59
N GLU A 412 -8.44 -6.34 2.12
CA GLU A 412 -8.07 -5.07 1.47
C GLU A 412 -6.81 -5.23 0.60
N SER A 413 -6.18 -6.41 0.62
CA SER A 413 -4.90 -6.73 -0.05
C SER A 413 -3.77 -5.78 0.34
N ASN A 414 -3.79 -5.37 1.61
CA ASN A 414 -2.77 -4.53 2.24
C ASN A 414 -2.01 -5.37 3.25
N ASN A 415 -1.02 -6.09 2.74
CA ASN A 415 -0.21 -7.06 3.48
C ASN A 415 1.00 -6.34 4.10
N LEU A 416 1.23 -6.53 5.40
CA LEU A 416 2.18 -5.74 6.18
C LEU A 416 2.94 -6.59 7.22
N GLY A 417 4.06 -6.08 7.75
CA GLY A 417 4.64 -6.49 9.05
C GLY A 417 5.58 -7.69 9.14
N THR A 418 5.88 -8.36 8.03
CA THR A 418 6.67 -9.60 8.00
C THR A 418 8.20 -9.44 8.03
N THR A 419 8.71 -8.22 7.89
CA THR A 419 10.14 -7.89 8.09
C THR A 419 10.23 -6.63 8.94
N VAL A 420 9.59 -6.69 10.11
CA VAL A 420 9.24 -5.54 10.95
C VAL A 420 10.42 -4.62 11.26
N MET A 421 10.16 -3.31 11.24
CA MET A 421 11.11 -2.25 11.59
C MET A 421 11.21 -2.09 13.11
N GLY A 422 12.40 -1.81 13.64
CA GLY A 422 12.60 -1.54 15.06
C GLY A 422 14.05 -1.18 15.40
N THR A 423 14.27 -0.78 16.66
CA THR A 423 15.60 -0.41 17.16
C THR A 423 16.39 -1.59 17.73
N ASP A 424 15.73 -2.70 18.06
CA ASP A 424 16.35 -3.89 18.63
C ASP A 424 16.45 -5.00 17.56
N PRO A 425 17.67 -5.42 17.17
CA PRO A 425 17.88 -6.48 16.20
C PRO A 425 17.35 -7.85 16.69
N ALA A 426 17.15 -8.07 18.00
CA ALA A 426 16.55 -9.30 18.51
C ALA A 426 15.04 -9.39 18.26
N SER A 427 14.35 -8.26 18.07
CA SER A 427 12.90 -8.19 17.91
C SER A 427 12.44 -7.50 16.62
N SER A 428 13.36 -7.20 15.71
CA SER A 428 13.08 -6.57 14.42
C SER A 428 14.08 -7.02 13.35
N VAL A 429 13.71 -6.83 12.09
CA VAL A 429 14.51 -7.27 10.92
C VAL A 429 15.30 -6.12 10.32
N VAL A 430 14.69 -4.93 10.29
CA VAL A 430 15.31 -3.71 9.78
C VAL A 430 15.28 -2.58 10.79
N ASP A 431 16.22 -1.66 10.66
CA ASP A 431 16.27 -0.41 11.43
C ASP A 431 15.35 0.68 10.86
N GLU A 432 15.38 1.88 11.46
CA GLU A 432 14.57 3.03 11.04
C GLU A 432 14.77 3.44 9.58
N GLY A 433 15.94 3.12 8.98
CA GLY A 433 16.28 3.40 7.59
C GLY A 433 15.84 2.31 6.63
N SER A 434 15.08 1.31 7.09
CA SER A 434 14.75 0.10 6.33
C SER A 434 15.98 -0.74 5.95
N VAL A 435 17.09 -0.61 6.68
CA VAL A 435 18.32 -1.37 6.46
C VAL A 435 18.34 -2.60 7.35
N HIS A 436 18.71 -3.75 6.79
CA HIS A 436 18.82 -5.00 7.54
C HIS A 436 19.84 -4.87 8.68
N HIS A 437 19.46 -5.33 9.88
CA HIS A 437 20.29 -5.15 11.08
C HIS A 437 21.70 -5.75 10.94
N GLN A 438 21.81 -6.93 10.34
CA GLN A 438 23.10 -7.63 10.19
C GLN A 438 23.82 -7.36 8.86
N ILE A 439 23.12 -6.88 7.83
CA ILE A 439 23.67 -6.75 6.47
C ILE A 439 23.43 -5.31 6.02
N ARG A 440 24.44 -4.47 6.26
CA ARG A 440 24.27 -3.01 6.21
C ARG A 440 24.12 -2.42 4.81
N ASN A 441 24.33 -3.23 3.77
CA ASN A 441 24.06 -2.88 2.37
C ASN A 441 22.85 -3.62 1.77
N LEU A 442 22.00 -4.21 2.62
CA LEU A 442 20.73 -4.81 2.25
C LEU A 442 19.59 -3.95 2.78
N VAL A 443 18.80 -3.38 1.88
CA VAL A 443 17.61 -2.58 2.19
C VAL A 443 16.37 -3.43 1.95
N VAL A 444 15.43 -3.44 2.89
CA VAL A 444 14.14 -4.15 2.75
C VAL A 444 13.01 -3.13 2.83
N LEU A 445 12.30 -2.94 1.73
CA LEU A 445 11.30 -1.88 1.59
C LEU A 445 9.88 -2.43 1.50
N GLY A 446 8.91 -1.56 1.79
CA GLY A 446 7.49 -1.83 1.56
C GLY A 446 6.72 -2.19 2.80
N GLY A 447 5.52 -2.72 2.61
CA GLY A 447 4.57 -3.01 3.68
C GLY A 447 5.12 -3.96 4.76
N SER A 448 6.08 -4.81 4.39
CA SER A 448 6.70 -5.79 5.29
C SER A 448 7.36 -5.15 6.50
N THR A 449 7.81 -3.89 6.41
CA THR A 449 8.53 -3.22 7.51
C THR A 449 7.62 -2.63 8.59
N PHE A 450 6.30 -2.68 8.43
CA PHE A 450 5.35 -2.01 9.32
C PHE A 450 5.27 -2.67 10.71
N PRO A 451 5.52 -1.93 11.81
CA PRO A 451 5.27 -2.41 13.17
C PRO A 451 3.77 -2.61 13.49
N THR A 452 2.93 -1.73 12.95
CA THR A 452 1.47 -1.73 13.11
C THR A 452 0.81 -1.31 11.80
N ALA A 453 -0.43 -1.75 11.58
CA ALA A 453 -1.22 -1.30 10.44
C ALA A 453 -2.21 -0.22 10.89
N ALA A 454 -1.93 1.06 10.60
CA ALA A 454 -2.91 2.14 10.76
C ALA A 454 -4.15 1.89 9.89
N PRO A 455 -5.32 2.53 10.10
CA PRO A 455 -6.49 2.35 9.24
C PRO A 455 -6.36 3.20 7.95
N ALA A 456 -5.21 3.17 7.29
CA ALA A 456 -4.92 3.93 6.07
C ALA A 456 -4.36 3.01 5.00
N ASN A 457 -4.75 3.19 3.74
CA ASN A 457 -4.12 2.44 2.63
C ASN A 457 -2.61 2.73 2.64
N PRO A 458 -1.74 1.70 2.63
CA PRO A 458 -0.33 1.86 2.94
C PRO A 458 0.48 2.47 1.80
N THR A 459 -0.03 2.52 0.58
CA THR A 459 0.74 2.84 -0.63
C THR A 459 1.47 4.19 -0.56
N LEU A 460 0.83 5.22 0.00
CA LEU A 460 1.49 6.52 0.16
C LEU A 460 2.63 6.41 1.20
N THR A 461 2.36 5.78 2.34
CA THR A 461 3.37 5.58 3.41
C THR A 461 4.54 4.74 2.93
N ILE A 462 4.34 3.62 2.24
CA ILE A 462 5.45 2.78 1.73
C ILE A 462 6.31 3.54 0.71
N SER A 463 5.70 4.47 -0.05
CA SER A 463 6.40 5.29 -1.02
C SER A 463 7.23 6.38 -0.32
N ALA A 464 6.67 7.02 0.70
CA ALA A 464 7.39 7.96 1.56
C ALA A 464 8.54 7.27 2.31
N LEU A 465 8.32 6.08 2.87
CA LEU A 465 9.37 5.28 3.53
C LEU A 465 10.50 4.92 2.56
N ALA A 466 10.19 4.63 1.30
CA ALA A 466 11.20 4.33 0.30
C ALA A 466 12.07 5.55 -0.04
N LEU A 467 11.48 6.74 -0.16
CA LEU A 467 12.22 8.00 -0.31
C LEU A 467 13.10 8.26 0.92
N PHE A 468 12.53 8.13 2.12
CA PHE A 468 13.24 8.29 3.39
C PHE A 468 14.42 7.32 3.55
N ALA A 469 14.22 6.04 3.19
CA ALA A 469 15.28 5.03 3.24
C ALA A 469 16.44 5.37 2.28
N ALA A 470 16.14 5.84 1.06
CA ALA A 470 17.17 6.27 0.13
C ALA A 470 17.94 7.50 0.65
N GLU A 471 17.23 8.46 1.25
CA GLU A 471 17.86 9.63 1.89
C GLU A 471 18.74 9.22 3.07
N LYS A 472 18.29 8.30 3.92
CA LYS A 472 19.10 7.80 5.04
C LYS A 472 20.34 7.04 4.59
N MET A 473 20.24 6.30 3.50
CA MET A 473 21.32 5.45 3.02
C MET A 473 22.37 6.21 2.20
N PHE A 474 21.95 7.18 1.40
CA PHE A 474 22.81 7.85 0.41
C PHE A 474 22.84 9.37 0.54
N GLY A 475 22.15 9.93 1.54
CA GLY A 475 21.85 11.35 1.62
C GLY A 475 22.94 12.26 2.12
#